data_AF-A0A2A9M7Z3-F1
#
_entry.id   AF-A0A2A9M7Z3-F1
#
_cell.length_a   1.000
_cell.length_b   1.000
_cell.length_c   1.000
_cell.angle_alpha   90.00
_cell.angle_beta   90.00
_cell.angle_gamma   90.00
#
_symmetry.space_group_name_H-M   'P 1'
#
loop_
_entity.id
_entity.type
_entity.pdbx_description
1 polymer ?
#
loop_
_entity_poly.entity_id
_entity_poly.type
_entity_poly.pdbx_seq_one_letter_code
_entity_poly.pdbx_strand_id
1 'polypeptide(L)'
;MLQPAYLFIDCSQRSRAHARVDGPANMVDRRLDLRIPPGSAYVQARICGSLSASPASPSLCSTMVKVRAYELRGKSQKELVKQLEDLKKELAQLRVAKVTGGAASKLSKVTEVRKGIARVLTVYTQKQKEEARAAFKGKKFLPNDLRKKKTRAIRRRMTVSQTRKMTVRKMKRTQNVPKRKFALIA
;
A
#
# COMPACT_ATOMS: atom_id res chain seq x y z
N MET A 1 51.48 25.92 10.43
CA MET A 1 50.48 25.97 9.36
C MET A 1 50.04 24.53 9.07
N LEU A 2 49.34 23.87 10.00
CA LEU A 2 47.89 23.84 10.26
C LEU A 2 47.07 23.05 9.21
N GLN A 3 46.63 21.87 9.65
CA GLN A 3 45.71 20.93 9.01
C GLN A 3 44.27 21.50 8.91
N PRO A 4 43.43 21.06 7.96
CA PRO A 4 41.98 21.22 8.04
C PRO A 4 41.28 20.02 8.67
N ALA A 5 40.39 20.35 9.60
CA ALA A 5 39.63 19.49 10.49
C ALA A 5 38.45 18.77 9.82
N TYR A 6 38.25 17.51 10.23
CA TYR A 6 36.98 16.79 10.10
C TYR A 6 36.03 17.26 11.22
N LEU A 7 34.88 17.83 10.85
CA LEU A 7 33.78 18.09 11.77
C LEU A 7 32.84 16.88 11.81
N PHE A 8 33.07 16.03 12.80
CA PHE A 8 32.12 15.05 13.33
C PHE A 8 31.13 15.81 14.22
N ILE A 9 29.83 15.76 13.91
CA ILE A 9 28.78 16.29 14.80
C ILE A 9 28.10 15.08 15.46
N ASP A 10 28.54 14.80 16.69
CA ASP A 10 27.86 13.92 17.64
C ASP A 10 26.66 14.66 18.26
N CYS A 11 25.46 14.15 17.98
CA CYS A 11 24.23 14.66 18.57
C CYS A 11 23.95 13.93 19.89
N SER A 12 24.42 14.56 20.96
CA SER A 12 23.89 14.53 22.31
C SER A 12 22.36 14.29 22.39
N GLN A 13 21.96 13.09 22.83
CA GLN A 13 20.74 12.87 23.64
C GLN A 13 21.13 11.91 24.78
N ARG A 14 21.49 12.44 25.94
CA ARG A 14 20.59 12.84 27.04
C ARG A 14 19.80 11.65 27.61
N SER A 15 20.44 11.04 28.61
CA SER A 15 19.88 10.67 29.93
C SER A 15 18.72 9.67 29.95
N ARG A 16 18.98 8.39 30.27
CA ARG A 16 18.81 7.81 31.61
C ARG A 16 17.55 8.28 32.35
N ALA A 17 16.53 7.42 32.37
CA ALA A 17 15.59 7.32 33.48
C ALA A 17 15.37 5.83 33.82
N HIS A 18 15.15 5.60 35.11
CA HIS A 18 15.40 4.39 35.89
C HIS A 18 14.55 3.15 35.58
N ALA A 19 15.15 2.03 36.01
CA ALA A 19 14.62 0.69 36.20
C ALA A 19 13.20 0.58 36.81
N ARG A 20 12.45 -0.42 36.36
CA ARG A 20 11.74 -1.34 37.26
C ARG A 20 11.94 -2.78 36.79
N VAL A 21 12.47 -3.58 37.70
CA VAL A 21 12.43 -5.04 37.74
C VAL A 21 11.01 -5.39 38.20
N ASP A 22 10.32 -6.30 37.50
CA ASP A 22 9.24 -7.13 38.07
C ASP A 22 8.97 -8.36 37.17
N GLY A 23 9.39 -9.54 37.69
CA GLY A 23 8.70 -10.84 37.69
C GLY A 23 8.19 -11.55 36.41
N PRO A 24 8.38 -12.89 36.29
CA PRO A 24 7.74 -13.70 35.26
C PRO A 24 6.30 -14.09 35.66
N ALA A 25 5.30 -13.58 34.94
CA ALA A 25 3.92 -14.01 35.09
C ALA A 25 3.66 -15.27 34.24
N ASN A 26 3.89 -16.45 34.83
CA ASN A 26 3.09 -17.61 34.50
C ASN A 26 1.69 -17.37 35.06
N MET A 27 0.71 -17.14 34.19
CA MET A 27 -0.68 -17.29 34.58
C MET A 27 -1.47 -17.85 33.40
N VAL A 28 -1.91 -19.09 33.61
CA VAL A 28 -2.92 -19.79 32.86
C VAL A 28 -4.12 -18.86 32.72
N ASP A 29 -4.54 -18.52 31.51
CA ASP A 29 -5.95 -18.23 31.33
C ASP A 29 -6.51 -18.52 29.94
N ARG A 30 -7.70 -19.09 30.02
CA ARG A 30 -8.51 -19.65 28.95
C ARG A 30 -9.07 -18.50 28.12
N ARG A 31 -8.89 -18.57 26.80
CA ARG A 31 -9.83 -17.92 25.87
C ARG A 31 -10.04 -18.79 24.65
N LEU A 32 -11.03 -19.67 24.83
CA LEU A 32 -12.00 -20.13 23.85
C LEU A 32 -11.49 -20.21 22.40
N ASP A 33 -11.22 -21.44 22.00
CA ASP A 33 -11.35 -21.91 20.63
C ASP A 33 -12.66 -21.37 20.01
N LEU A 34 -12.53 -20.38 19.13
CA LEU A 34 -13.42 -20.24 17.97
C LEU A 34 -12.63 -20.66 16.74
N ARG A 35 -12.38 -21.98 16.65
CA ARG A 35 -12.18 -22.63 15.35
C ARG A 35 -13.51 -22.56 14.61
N ILE A 36 -13.64 -21.61 13.69
CA ILE A 36 -14.70 -21.66 12.68
C ILE A 36 -14.26 -22.72 11.66
N PRO A 37 -14.93 -23.88 11.55
CA PRO A 37 -14.61 -24.86 10.52
C PRO A 37 -15.07 -24.33 9.15
N PRO A 38 -14.24 -24.41 8.09
CA PRO A 38 -14.70 -24.11 6.75
C PRO A 38 -15.52 -25.29 6.22
N GLY A 39 -16.83 -25.09 6.09
CA GLY A 39 -17.69 -25.95 5.27
C GLY A 39 -18.65 -26.83 6.05
N SER A 40 -19.82 -26.29 6.38
CA SER A 40 -21.05 -27.06 6.34
C SER A 40 -22.05 -26.26 5.52
N ALA A 41 -22.53 -26.89 4.45
CA ALA A 41 -23.57 -26.39 3.59
C ALA A 41 -24.86 -26.25 4.40
N TYR A 42 -25.34 -25.01 4.59
CA TYR A 42 -26.77 -24.78 4.70
C TYR A 42 -27.19 -23.96 3.49
N VAL A 43 -27.78 -24.70 2.56
CA VAL A 43 -28.25 -24.30 1.26
C VAL A 43 -29.72 -23.93 1.41
N GLN A 44 -30.06 -22.71 0.95
CA GLN A 44 -31.37 -22.24 0.45
C GLN A 44 -32.56 -22.32 1.44
N ALA A 45 -33.41 -21.30 1.59
CA ALA A 45 -34.03 -20.54 0.54
C ALA A 45 -34.67 -19.25 1.07
N ARG A 46 -34.78 -18.27 0.16
CA ARG A 46 -35.93 -17.36 -0.02
C ARG A 46 -36.56 -16.76 1.24
N ILE A 47 -36.25 -15.49 1.49
CA ILE A 47 -37.32 -14.48 1.57
C ILE A 47 -37.00 -13.38 0.55
N CYS A 48 -37.93 -13.29 -0.39
CA CYS A 48 -38.10 -12.21 -1.34
C CYS A 48 -38.13 -10.86 -0.61
N GLY A 49 -37.25 -9.95 -1.02
CA GLY A 49 -37.24 -8.56 -0.63
C GLY A 49 -36.41 -7.80 -1.65
N SER A 50 -37.07 -7.37 -2.72
CA SER A 50 -36.55 -6.52 -3.77
C SER A 50 -36.00 -5.21 -3.21
N LEU A 51 -34.74 -5.22 -2.80
CA LEU A 51 -33.92 -4.02 -2.81
C LEU A 51 -33.15 -4.04 -4.12
N SER A 52 -33.67 -3.25 -5.06
CA SER A 52 -32.91 -2.71 -6.18
C SER A 52 -31.72 -1.92 -5.64
N ALA A 53 -30.69 -2.64 -5.20
CA ALA A 53 -29.34 -2.11 -5.15
C ALA A 53 -28.87 -2.02 -6.59
N SER A 54 -29.40 -1.04 -7.32
CA SER A 54 -28.70 -0.50 -8.48
C SER A 54 -27.27 -0.24 -8.01
N PRO A 55 -26.25 -0.87 -8.62
CA PRO A 55 -24.91 -0.37 -8.43
C PRO A 55 -25.01 1.06 -8.93
N ALA A 56 -24.97 2.03 -8.01
CA ALA A 56 -24.79 3.41 -8.38
C ALA A 56 -23.50 3.40 -9.19
N SER A 57 -23.67 3.38 -10.52
CA SER A 57 -22.66 3.71 -11.49
C SER A 57 -21.93 4.88 -10.87
N PRO A 58 -20.60 4.82 -10.62
CA PRO A 58 -19.90 5.96 -10.10
C PRO A 58 -20.22 7.06 -11.08
N SER A 59 -21.07 7.99 -10.64
CA SER A 59 -21.58 9.04 -11.49
C SER A 59 -20.32 9.72 -11.98
N LEU A 60 -20.06 9.58 -13.27
CA LEU A 60 -19.10 10.41 -13.97
C LEU A 60 -19.72 11.80 -13.99
N CYS A 61 -19.78 12.43 -12.81
CA CYS A 61 -19.55 13.84 -12.70
C CYS A 61 -18.08 14.03 -13.10
N SER A 62 -17.84 13.92 -14.41
CA SER A 62 -16.75 14.53 -15.12
C SER A 62 -16.95 16.04 -14.99
N THR A 63 -16.83 16.53 -13.76
CA THR A 63 -16.42 17.90 -13.49
C THR A 63 -15.22 18.14 -14.39
N MET A 64 -15.33 19.14 -15.27
CA MET A 64 -14.33 19.49 -16.27
C MET A 64 -12.98 19.79 -15.60
N VAL A 65 -12.22 18.75 -15.25
CA VAL A 65 -10.86 18.93 -14.79
C VAL A 65 -10.00 19.01 -16.04
N LYS A 66 -9.46 20.22 -16.26
CA LYS A 66 -8.62 20.61 -17.40
C LYS A 66 -7.50 19.60 -17.72
N VAL A 67 -6.95 18.93 -16.71
CA VAL A 67 -5.85 17.97 -16.86
C VAL A 67 -6.32 16.54 -16.63
N ARG A 68 -6.40 15.74 -17.68
CA ARG A 68 -6.79 14.32 -17.61
C ARG A 68 -5.56 13.42 -17.46
N ALA A 69 -5.66 12.42 -16.59
CA ALA A 69 -4.50 11.61 -16.20
C ALA A 69 -3.98 10.72 -17.34
N TYR A 70 -4.83 10.26 -18.26
CA TYR A 70 -4.40 9.43 -19.39
C TYR A 70 -3.48 10.20 -20.36
N GLU A 71 -3.76 11.49 -20.58
CA GLU A 71 -2.95 12.37 -21.45
C GLU A 71 -1.54 12.58 -20.88
N LEU A 72 -1.43 12.66 -19.55
CA LEU A 72 -0.15 12.82 -18.86
C LEU A 72 0.74 11.56 -18.96
N ARG A 73 0.16 10.37 -19.12
CA ARG A 73 0.94 9.13 -19.23
C ARG A 73 1.74 9.07 -20.53
N GLY A 74 1.23 9.65 -21.63
CA GLY A 74 1.92 9.71 -22.92
C GLY A 74 3.08 10.71 -22.98
N LYS A 75 3.10 11.72 -22.10
CA LYS A 75 4.09 12.82 -22.10
C LYS A 75 5.44 12.41 -21.52
N SER A 76 6.52 13.06 -21.95
CA SER A 76 7.86 12.80 -21.40
C SER A 76 8.02 13.32 -19.97
N GLN A 77 9.00 12.80 -19.22
CA GLN A 77 9.25 13.25 -17.84
C GLN A 77 9.61 14.74 -17.76
N LYS A 78 10.33 15.25 -18.76
CA LYS A 78 10.69 16.68 -18.88
C LYS A 78 9.46 17.56 -19.10
N GLU A 79 8.51 17.13 -19.93
CA GLU A 79 7.26 17.86 -20.15
C GLU A 79 6.38 17.91 -18.89
N LEU A 80 6.35 16.83 -18.10
CA LEU A 80 5.61 16.80 -16.84
C LEU A 80 6.15 17.81 -15.83
N VAL A 81 7.48 17.98 -15.76
CA VAL A 81 8.11 18.97 -14.87
C VAL A 81 7.78 20.40 -15.32
N LYS A 82 7.82 20.69 -16.62
CA LYS A 82 7.42 22.00 -17.15
C LYS A 82 5.95 22.32 -16.82
N GLN A 83 5.04 21.39 -17.09
CA GLN A 83 3.61 21.55 -16.76
C GLN A 83 3.37 21.76 -15.26
N LEU A 84 4.18 21.12 -14.41
CA LEU A 84 4.11 21.28 -12.96
C LEU A 84 4.50 22.71 -12.55
N GLU A 85 5.56 23.27 -13.12
CA GLU A 85 6.02 24.64 -12.84
C GLU A 85 5.00 25.69 -13.26
N ASP A 86 4.38 25.53 -14.43
CA ASP A 86 3.35 26.45 -14.92
C ASP A 86 2.11 26.45 -14.01
N LEU A 87 1.64 25.26 -13.60
CA LEU A 87 0.52 25.14 -12.66
C LEU A 87 0.84 25.71 -11.27
N LYS A 88 2.10 25.62 -10.82
CA LYS A 88 2.54 26.23 -9.56
C LYS A 88 2.53 27.76 -9.63
N LYS A 89 2.99 28.34 -10.75
CA LYS A 89 2.94 29.80 -10.98
C LYS A 89 1.49 30.29 -11.00
N GLU A 90 0.60 29.59 -11.71
CA GLU A 90 -0.83 29.91 -11.74
C GLU A 90 -1.44 29.85 -10.32
N LEU A 91 -1.13 28.79 -9.56
CA LEU A 91 -1.60 28.66 -8.17
C LEU A 91 -1.12 29.81 -7.29
N ALA A 92 0.15 30.24 -7.43
CA ALA A 92 0.70 31.36 -6.67
C ALA A 92 -0.04 32.67 -6.98
N GLN A 93 -0.31 32.95 -8.26
CA GLN A 93 -1.10 34.11 -8.67
C GLN A 93 -2.52 34.06 -8.11
N LEU A 94 -3.17 32.89 -8.13
CA LEU A 94 -4.53 32.72 -7.57
C LEU A 94 -4.57 32.89 -6.05
N ARG A 95 -3.49 32.57 -5.34
CA ARG A 95 -3.38 32.82 -3.89
C ARG A 95 -3.30 34.31 -3.57
N VAL A 96 -2.52 35.08 -4.33
CA VAL A 96 -2.47 36.54 -4.17
C VAL A 96 -3.85 37.14 -4.45
N ALA A 97 -4.48 36.75 -5.57
CA ALA A 97 -5.82 37.22 -5.93
C ALA A 97 -6.89 36.87 -4.88
N LYS A 98 -6.73 35.77 -4.15
CA LYS A 98 -7.62 35.41 -3.03
C LYS A 98 -7.47 36.38 -1.85
N VAL A 99 -6.25 36.83 -1.55
CA VAL A 99 -5.99 37.77 -0.44
C VAL A 99 -6.49 39.17 -0.80
N THR A 100 -6.32 39.60 -2.05
CA THR A 100 -6.72 40.95 -2.50
C THR A 100 -8.22 41.08 -2.85
N GLY A 101 -9.06 40.07 -2.54
CA GLY A 101 -10.50 40.12 -2.80
C GLY A 101 -10.90 40.01 -4.27
N GLY A 102 -10.27 39.11 -5.03
CA GLY A 102 -10.54 38.91 -6.46
C GLY A 102 -11.89 38.26 -6.80
N ALA A 103 -12.29 38.36 -8.07
CA ALA A 103 -13.54 37.82 -8.60
C ALA A 103 -13.73 36.31 -8.33
N ALA A 104 -14.97 35.90 -8.03
CA ALA A 104 -15.33 34.51 -7.69
C ALA A 104 -14.92 33.49 -8.77
N SER A 105 -14.97 33.88 -10.06
CA SER A 105 -14.54 33.04 -11.18
C SER A 105 -13.06 32.66 -11.15
N LYS A 106 -12.19 33.54 -10.63
CA LYS A 106 -10.76 33.23 -10.40
C LYS A 106 -10.59 32.30 -9.20
N LEU A 107 -11.42 32.43 -8.16
CA LEU A 107 -11.35 31.60 -6.96
C LEU A 107 -11.76 30.14 -7.22
N SER A 108 -12.74 29.90 -8.09
CA SER A 108 -13.17 28.54 -8.47
C SER A 108 -12.02 27.70 -9.06
N LYS A 109 -11.13 28.33 -9.85
CA LYS A 109 -9.97 27.68 -10.49
C LYS A 109 -8.96 27.12 -9.48
N VAL A 110 -8.92 27.61 -8.25
CA VAL A 110 -7.97 27.15 -7.22
C VAL A 110 -8.11 25.64 -6.97
N THR A 111 -9.35 25.13 -6.92
CA THR A 111 -9.60 23.70 -6.68
C THR A 111 -9.16 22.84 -7.85
N GLU A 112 -9.37 23.32 -9.09
CA GLU A 112 -8.97 22.65 -10.32
C GLU A 112 -7.45 22.56 -10.45
N VAL A 113 -6.74 23.67 -10.26
CA VAL A 113 -5.27 23.73 -10.35
C VAL A 113 -4.62 22.85 -9.28
N ARG A 114 -5.13 22.84 -8.04
CA ARG A 114 -4.64 21.94 -6.97
C ARG A 114 -4.79 20.47 -7.34
N LYS A 115 -5.96 20.09 -7.87
CA LYS A 115 -6.21 18.72 -8.37
C LYS A 115 -5.32 18.41 -9.58
N GLY A 116 -5.05 19.38 -10.46
CA GLY A 116 -4.12 19.26 -11.58
C GLY A 116 -2.69 18.95 -11.14
N ILE A 117 -2.13 19.73 -10.20
CA ILE A 117 -0.79 19.51 -9.63
C ILE A 117 -0.69 18.11 -9.01
N ALA A 118 -1.69 17.71 -8.22
CA ALA A 118 -1.73 16.38 -7.61
C ALA A 118 -1.70 15.25 -8.66
N ARG A 119 -2.43 15.41 -9.78
CA ARG A 119 -2.42 14.43 -10.89
C ARG A 119 -1.05 14.34 -11.57
N VAL A 120 -0.41 15.47 -11.88
CA VAL A 120 0.93 15.51 -12.49
C VAL A 120 1.97 14.83 -11.60
N LEU A 121 2.01 15.18 -10.30
CA LEU A 121 2.91 14.56 -9.33
C LEU A 121 2.66 13.06 -9.18
N THR A 122 1.39 12.64 -9.21
CA THR A 122 1.02 11.22 -9.14
C THR A 122 1.57 10.45 -10.34
N VAL A 123 1.38 10.95 -11.57
CA VAL A 123 1.88 10.30 -12.80
C VAL A 123 3.42 10.29 -12.83
N TYR A 124 4.07 11.39 -12.44
CA TYR A 124 5.52 11.47 -12.34
C TYR A 124 6.08 10.39 -11.38
N THR A 125 5.49 10.28 -10.18
CA THR A 125 5.89 9.29 -9.17
C THR A 125 5.61 7.85 -9.63
N GLN A 126 4.53 7.63 -10.39
CA GLN A 126 4.23 6.33 -10.99
C GLN A 126 5.32 5.91 -11.97
N LYS A 127 5.68 6.78 -12.93
CA LYS A 127 6.75 6.50 -13.91
C LYS A 127 8.09 6.21 -13.22
N GLN A 128 8.49 7.05 -12.27
CA GLN A 128 9.72 6.86 -11.50
C GLN A 128 9.75 5.51 -10.76
N LYS A 129 8.62 5.10 -10.15
CA LYS A 129 8.53 3.80 -9.46
C LYS A 129 8.49 2.63 -10.43
N GLU A 130 7.89 2.78 -11.61
CA GLU A 130 7.86 1.76 -12.66
C GLU A 130 9.27 1.50 -13.21
N GLU A 131 10.02 2.56 -13.52
CA GLU A 131 11.43 2.49 -13.93
C GLU A 131 12.29 1.81 -12.85
N ALA A 132 12.14 2.21 -11.59
CA ALA A 132 12.86 1.58 -10.49
C ALA A 132 12.48 0.09 -10.32
N ARG A 133 11.19 -0.26 -10.47
CA ARG A 133 10.74 -1.67 -10.42
C ARG A 133 11.31 -2.49 -11.57
N ALA A 134 11.43 -1.92 -12.77
CA ALA A 134 12.05 -2.57 -13.91
C ALA A 134 13.55 -2.81 -13.65
N ALA A 135 14.27 -1.79 -13.18
CA ALA A 135 15.70 -1.87 -12.89
C ALA A 135 16.06 -2.87 -11.78
N PHE A 136 15.18 -3.05 -10.79
CA PHE A 136 15.38 -3.99 -9.66
C PHE A 136 14.63 -5.33 -9.82
N LYS A 137 14.03 -5.59 -10.98
CA LYS A 137 13.30 -6.85 -11.22
C LYS A 137 14.27 -8.04 -11.11
N GLY A 138 13.89 -9.05 -10.32
CA GLY A 138 14.67 -10.28 -10.14
C GLY A 138 15.91 -10.14 -9.23
N LYS A 139 16.30 -8.94 -8.82
CA LYS A 139 17.43 -8.74 -7.90
C LYS A 139 17.03 -9.15 -6.48
N LYS A 140 17.94 -9.81 -5.76
CA LYS A 140 17.74 -10.23 -4.36
C LYS A 140 17.53 -9.04 -3.41
N PHE A 141 18.34 -7.99 -3.59
CA PHE A 141 18.32 -6.81 -2.72
C PHE A 141 17.48 -5.71 -3.34
N LEU A 142 16.23 -5.60 -2.87
CA LEU A 142 15.32 -4.53 -3.24
C LEU A 142 15.44 -3.35 -2.26
N PRO A 143 15.38 -2.10 -2.75
CA PRO A 143 15.18 -0.91 -1.92
C PRO A 143 13.94 -1.06 -1.03
N ASN A 144 13.99 -0.49 0.18
CA ASN A 144 12.93 -0.62 1.19
C ASN A 144 11.54 -0.19 0.67
N ASP A 145 11.49 0.86 -0.14
CA ASP A 145 10.25 1.41 -0.73
C ASP A 145 9.56 0.48 -1.72
N LEU A 146 10.34 -0.35 -2.43
CA LEU A 146 9.80 -1.27 -3.44
C LEU A 146 9.36 -2.61 -2.83
N ARG A 147 9.62 -2.85 -1.55
CA ARG A 147 9.22 -4.08 -0.86
C ARG A 147 7.71 -4.14 -0.71
N LYS A 148 7.13 -5.32 -0.96
CA LYS A 148 5.69 -5.56 -0.79
C LYS A 148 5.29 -5.32 0.67
N LYS A 149 4.30 -4.46 0.91
CA LYS A 149 3.76 -4.23 2.26
C LYS A 149 2.90 -5.43 2.69
N LYS A 150 3.30 -6.07 3.79
CA LYS A 150 2.58 -7.18 4.45
C LYS A 150 2.64 -6.96 5.96
N THR A 151 1.78 -7.65 6.71
CA THR A 151 1.85 -7.62 8.19
C THR A 151 3.17 -8.22 8.68
N ARG A 152 3.61 -7.83 9.88
CA ARG A 152 4.86 -8.32 10.49
C ARG A 152 4.83 -9.84 10.69
N ALA A 153 3.71 -10.40 11.14
CA ALA A 153 3.52 -11.83 11.30
C ALA A 153 3.69 -12.58 9.96
N ILE A 154 3.08 -12.08 8.88
CA ILE A 154 3.21 -12.68 7.53
C ILE A 154 4.65 -12.60 7.01
N ARG A 155 5.43 -11.57 7.37
CA ARG A 155 6.85 -11.47 6.98
C ARG A 155 7.75 -12.43 7.74
N ARG A 156 7.41 -12.79 8.98
CA ARG A 156 8.21 -13.66 9.86
C ARG A 156 7.89 -15.16 9.74
N ARG A 157 6.71 -15.52 9.23
CA ARG A 157 6.35 -16.92 9.02
C ARG A 157 7.32 -17.63 8.06
N MET A 158 7.46 -18.94 8.23
CA MET A 158 8.22 -19.77 7.30
C MET A 158 7.66 -19.70 5.86
N THR A 159 8.53 -19.94 4.88
CA THR A 159 8.09 -20.07 3.50
C THR A 159 7.25 -21.34 3.31
N VAL A 160 6.32 -21.33 2.35
CA VAL A 160 5.43 -22.48 2.11
C VAL A 160 6.22 -23.73 1.73
N SER A 161 7.33 -23.59 1.02
CA SER A 161 8.24 -24.69 0.70
C SER A 161 8.91 -25.26 1.95
N GLN A 162 9.36 -24.41 2.88
CA GLN A 162 9.90 -24.86 4.17
C GLN A 162 8.86 -25.59 5.01
N THR A 163 7.64 -25.04 5.11
CA THR A 163 6.55 -25.67 5.87
C THR A 163 6.12 -27.00 5.25
N ARG A 164 6.15 -27.13 3.91
CA ARG A 164 5.80 -28.38 3.20
C ARG A 164 6.97 -29.36 3.11
N LYS A 165 8.19 -28.96 3.42
CA LYS A 165 9.38 -29.81 3.29
C LYS A 165 9.22 -31.03 4.20
N MET A 166 9.19 -32.21 3.59
CA MET A 166 9.13 -33.48 4.31
C MET A 166 10.51 -34.12 4.38
N THR A 167 10.74 -34.97 5.38
CA THR A 167 11.92 -35.84 5.40
C THR A 167 11.79 -36.90 4.32
N VAL A 168 12.93 -37.45 3.84
CA VAL A 168 12.95 -38.51 2.82
C VAL A 168 12.09 -39.71 3.26
N ARG A 169 12.16 -40.08 4.54
CA ARG A 169 11.35 -41.14 5.13
C ARG A 169 9.84 -40.86 5.03
N LYS A 170 9.41 -39.64 5.39
CA LYS A 170 7.99 -39.25 5.34
C LYS A 170 7.49 -39.20 3.90
N MET A 171 8.31 -38.68 2.98
CA MET A 171 8.00 -38.64 1.55
C MET A 171 7.73 -40.05 0.99
N LYS A 172 8.62 -41.01 1.23
CA LYS A 172 8.43 -42.42 0.81
C LYS A 172 7.13 -43.01 1.38
N ARG A 173 6.86 -42.81 2.67
CA ARG A 173 5.64 -43.31 3.31
C ARG A 173 4.37 -42.72 2.69
N THR A 174 4.35 -41.41 2.42
CA THR A 174 3.21 -40.73 1.81
C THR A 174 3.02 -41.13 0.34
N GLN A 175 4.11 -41.38 -0.40
CA GLN A 175 4.04 -41.87 -1.78
C GLN A 175 3.49 -43.30 -1.85
N ASN A 176 3.98 -44.19 -0.98
CA ASN A 176 3.60 -45.60 -0.98
C ASN A 176 2.14 -45.81 -0.57
N VAL A 177 1.61 -44.98 0.35
CA VAL A 177 0.24 -45.12 0.87
C VAL A 177 -0.55 -43.82 0.61
N PRO A 178 -1.11 -43.64 -0.59
CA PRO A 178 -1.96 -42.49 -0.89
C PRO A 178 -3.30 -42.61 -0.17
N LYS A 179 -3.88 -41.47 0.24
CA LYS A 179 -5.23 -41.44 0.81
C LYS A 179 -6.23 -41.76 -0.31
N ARG A 180 -6.79 -42.97 -0.28
CA ARG A 180 -7.80 -43.43 -1.24
C ARG A 180 -9.19 -42.94 -0.79
N LYS A 181 -10.06 -42.62 -1.76
CA LYS A 181 -11.48 -42.37 -1.51
C LYS A 181 -12.20 -43.71 -1.58
N PHE A 182 -13.02 -44.03 -0.58
CA PHE A 182 -13.86 -45.23 -0.56
C PHE A 182 -15.24 -44.88 -0.03
N ALA A 183 -16.24 -45.66 -0.42
CA ALA A 183 -17.60 -45.61 0.08
C ALA A 183 -18.09 -47.06 0.27
N LEU A 184 -19.03 -47.26 1.18
CA LEU A 184 -19.72 -48.54 1.34
C LEU A 184 -20.99 -48.50 0.50
N ILE A 185 -21.25 -49.58 -0.23
CA ILE A 185 -22.56 -49.76 -0.87
C ILE A 185 -23.58 -50.03 0.25
N ALA A 186 -24.77 -49.44 0.13
CA ALA A 186 -25.89 -49.71 1.03
C ALA A 186 -26.66 -50.94 0.58
#